data_AF-A0A0F2NA06-F1
#
_entry.id   AF-A0A0F2NA06-F1
#
_cell.length_a   1.000
_cell.length_b   1.000
_cell.length_c   1.000
_cell.angle_alpha   90.00
_cell.angle_beta   90.00
_cell.angle_gamma   90.00
#
_symmetry.space_group_name_H-M   'P 1'
#
loop_
_entity.id
_entity.type
_entity.pdbx_description
1 polymer ?
#
loop_
_entity_poly.entity_id
_entity_poly.type
_entity_poly.pdbx_seq_one_letter_code
_entity_poly.pdbx_strand_id
1 'polypeptide(L)'
;MAISIPEGYCQCGCGQKTKLAPYGHKKNGWVNGKPIKYIHGHNQHGSLNCHYNMGLSLHKKDGGARWVIICRDGSRVYFARAVIEAQLKRHLESWEHVHHINRNTLDDNPENLRAMECREHHRSHIRYTDEFLISKFRELALSLNRLPRGKDIDIQADMPYSKLYNVRFGSLYDAVVAAGLEEMEPKYFNRLKTTAKSNEWLLQQIRELSERIGRLPSKKDIDDELDIPSYGTYEKRFGGLKNTYALAGLTFKERGGLP
;
A
#
# COMPACT_ATOMS: atom_id res chain seq x y z
N MET A 1 48.81 -3.87 21.38
CA MET A 1 48.81 -3.88 22.86
C MET A 1 47.42 -4.32 23.33
N ALA A 2 47.30 -5.42 24.07
CA ALA A 2 46.00 -5.87 24.59
C ALA A 2 45.61 -4.98 25.78
N ILE A 3 44.42 -4.39 25.75
CA ILE A 3 43.86 -3.59 26.84
C ILE A 3 43.49 -4.56 27.98
N SER A 4 44.19 -4.50 29.12
CA SER A 4 43.86 -5.31 30.30
C SER A 4 42.75 -4.66 31.13
N ILE A 5 41.66 -5.38 31.39
CA ILE A 5 40.51 -4.89 32.18
C ILE A 5 40.81 -5.06 33.69
N PRO A 6 40.64 -4.03 34.53
CA PRO A 6 40.90 -4.10 35.97
C PRO A 6 40.06 -5.17 36.71
N GLU A 7 40.60 -5.72 37.80
CA GLU A 7 39.86 -6.66 38.68
C GLU A 7 38.63 -5.98 39.30
N GLY A 8 37.55 -6.74 39.49
CA GLY A 8 36.25 -6.21 39.95
C GLY A 8 35.31 -5.75 38.84
N TYR A 9 35.79 -5.74 37.59
CA TYR A 9 34.99 -5.45 36.39
C TYR A 9 34.87 -6.67 35.48
N CYS A 10 33.73 -6.77 34.80
CA CYS A 10 33.39 -7.91 33.96
C CYS A 10 34.35 -8.02 32.76
N GLN A 11 35.00 -9.17 32.63
CA GLN A 11 36.07 -9.40 31.66
C GLN A 11 35.56 -9.62 30.22
N CYS A 12 34.25 -9.48 29.96
CA CYS A 12 33.70 -9.45 28.61
C CYS A 12 33.86 -8.09 27.91
N GLY A 13 34.30 -7.06 28.64
CA GLY A 13 34.49 -5.70 28.12
C GLY A 13 33.28 -4.77 28.26
N CYS A 14 32.21 -5.18 28.97
CA CYS A 14 31.00 -4.36 29.14
C CYS A 14 31.12 -3.21 30.15
N GLY A 15 32.21 -3.13 30.93
CA GLY A 15 32.45 -2.07 31.92
C GLY A 15 31.64 -2.16 33.22
N GLN A 16 30.81 -3.20 33.42
CA GLN A 16 30.02 -3.39 34.64
C GLN A 16 30.84 -4.06 35.77
N LYS A 17 30.56 -3.68 37.03
CA LYS A 17 31.15 -4.30 38.22
C LYS A 17 30.61 -5.71 38.46
N THR A 18 31.48 -6.63 38.82
CA THR A 18 31.14 -8.03 39.13
C THR A 18 30.82 -8.20 40.61
N LYS A 19 29.95 -9.16 40.94
CA LYS A 19 29.67 -9.53 42.33
C LYS A 19 30.84 -10.31 42.93
N LEU A 20 30.99 -10.26 44.25
CA LEU A 20 31.90 -11.19 44.94
C LEU A 20 31.33 -12.61 44.84
N ALA A 21 32.21 -13.57 44.61
CA ALA A 21 31.82 -14.97 44.56
C ALA A 21 31.33 -15.39 45.96
N PRO A 22 30.09 -15.87 46.11
CA PRO A 22 29.55 -16.29 47.40
C PRO A 22 30.21 -17.57 47.94
N TYR A 23 30.89 -18.33 47.07
CA TYR A 23 31.63 -19.54 47.41
C TYR A 23 32.69 -19.82 46.33
N GLY A 24 33.63 -20.71 46.64
CA GLY A 24 34.63 -21.17 45.68
C GLY A 24 34.03 -22.17 44.69
N HIS A 25 34.27 -21.97 43.39
CA HIS A 25 33.77 -22.85 42.34
C HIS A 25 34.85 -23.09 41.28
N LYS A 26 35.58 -24.21 41.42
CA LYS A 26 36.76 -24.55 40.60
C LYS A 26 36.46 -24.52 39.09
N LYS A 27 35.32 -25.06 38.65
CA LYS A 27 34.95 -25.12 37.22
C LYS A 27 34.76 -23.74 36.58
N ASN A 28 34.35 -22.73 37.36
CA ASN A 28 34.15 -21.36 36.85
C ASN A 28 35.30 -20.43 37.27
N GLY A 29 36.35 -20.97 37.91
CA GLY A 29 37.47 -20.19 38.45
C GLY A 29 37.08 -19.22 39.56
N TRP A 30 35.97 -19.45 40.27
CA TRP A 30 35.54 -18.56 41.35
C TRP A 30 36.33 -18.85 42.62
N VAL A 31 36.83 -17.78 43.23
CA VAL A 31 37.50 -17.81 44.54
C VAL A 31 36.59 -17.09 45.53
N ASN A 32 36.24 -17.76 46.63
CA ASN A 32 35.33 -17.21 47.63
C ASN A 32 35.78 -15.81 48.09
N GLY A 33 34.86 -14.85 48.11
CA GLY A 33 35.13 -13.47 48.52
C GLY A 33 35.90 -12.62 47.50
N LYS A 34 36.31 -13.17 46.34
CA LYS A 34 36.89 -12.39 45.23
C LYS A 34 35.83 -12.07 44.16
N PRO A 35 36.00 -10.98 43.37
CA PRO A 35 35.09 -10.68 42.28
C PRO A 35 35.04 -11.79 41.22
N ILE A 36 33.84 -12.16 40.76
CA ILE A 36 33.67 -13.16 39.69
C ILE A 36 34.18 -12.62 38.35
N LYS A 37 34.76 -13.49 37.51
CA LYS A 37 35.37 -13.09 36.23
C LYS A 37 34.39 -12.51 35.20
N TYR A 38 33.17 -13.07 35.15
CA TYR A 38 32.10 -12.64 34.24
C TYR A 38 30.76 -12.60 34.99
N ILE A 39 29.89 -11.67 34.61
CA ILE A 39 28.48 -11.68 35.00
C ILE A 39 27.82 -12.94 34.40
N HIS A 40 26.82 -13.50 35.07
CA HIS A 40 26.11 -14.68 34.60
C HIS A 40 25.57 -14.48 33.16
N GLY A 41 25.88 -15.39 32.24
CA GLY A 41 25.54 -15.29 30.81
C GLY A 41 26.53 -14.51 29.93
N HIS A 42 27.50 -13.81 30.54
CA HIS A 42 28.48 -12.99 29.81
C HIS A 42 29.81 -13.71 29.57
N ASN A 43 29.86 -15.02 29.79
CA ASN A 43 31.05 -15.86 29.66
C ASN A 43 31.21 -16.48 28.25
N GLN A 44 30.29 -16.21 27.31
CA GLN A 44 30.43 -16.56 25.90
C GLN A 44 31.02 -15.37 25.12
N HIS A 45 31.98 -15.63 24.23
CA HIS A 45 32.77 -14.58 23.58
C HIS A 45 32.69 -14.63 22.05
N GLY A 46 32.69 -13.46 21.41
CA GLY A 46 32.87 -13.35 19.95
C GLY A 46 31.91 -14.24 19.16
N SER A 47 32.37 -14.84 18.06
CA SER A 47 31.59 -15.79 17.25
C SER A 47 31.07 -17.04 17.99
N LEU A 48 31.47 -17.26 19.25
CA LEU A 48 31.03 -18.39 20.09
C LEU A 48 29.88 -18.03 21.04
N ASN A 49 29.49 -16.75 21.11
CA ASN A 49 28.20 -16.38 21.66
C ASN A 49 27.16 -16.54 20.55
N CYS A 50 26.17 -17.41 20.74
CA CYS A 50 25.14 -17.70 19.72
C CYS A 50 24.30 -16.47 19.32
N HIS A 51 24.41 -15.37 20.06
CA HIS A 51 23.78 -14.08 19.78
C HIS A 51 24.76 -13.00 19.31
N TYR A 52 26.06 -13.28 19.23
CA TYR A 52 27.05 -12.31 18.80
C TYR A 52 27.24 -12.36 17.30
N ASN A 53 26.70 -11.36 16.63
CA ASN A 53 26.79 -11.19 15.19
C ASN A 53 27.56 -9.90 14.85
N MET A 54 28.62 -9.58 15.60
CA MET A 54 29.44 -8.37 15.42
C MET A 54 28.65 -7.05 15.38
N GLY A 55 27.51 -7.00 16.07
CA GLY A 55 26.58 -5.86 16.04
C GLY A 55 25.53 -5.93 14.93
N LEU A 56 25.61 -6.86 13.99
CA LEU A 56 24.58 -7.11 13.00
C LEU A 56 23.39 -7.85 13.64
N SER A 57 22.16 -7.44 13.34
CA SER A 57 20.94 -8.01 13.92
C SER A 57 19.84 -8.01 12.89
N LEU A 58 19.08 -9.11 12.82
CA LEU A 58 17.93 -9.20 11.92
C LEU A 58 16.71 -8.58 12.59
N HIS A 59 16.29 -7.41 12.09
CA HIS A 59 15.11 -6.72 12.56
C HIS A 59 13.88 -7.21 11.78
N LYS A 60 12.92 -7.84 12.46
CA LYS A 60 11.65 -8.30 11.89
C LYS A 60 10.59 -7.19 11.99
N LYS A 61 9.81 -6.98 10.92
CA LYS A 61 8.62 -6.09 10.89
C LYS A 61 7.49 -6.80 10.13
N ASP A 62 6.26 -6.34 10.32
CA ASP A 62 5.13 -6.76 9.49
C ASP A 62 5.44 -6.38 8.04
N GLY A 63 5.59 -7.40 7.18
CA GLY A 63 5.97 -7.23 5.77
C GLY A 63 7.45 -7.49 5.42
N GLY A 64 8.30 -7.97 6.35
CA GLY A 64 9.63 -8.49 6.01
C GLY A 64 10.68 -8.41 7.13
N ALA A 65 11.90 -8.85 6.83
CA ALA A 65 13.05 -8.76 7.74
C ALA A 65 14.20 -8.00 7.07
N ARG A 66 14.96 -7.23 7.86
CA ARG A 66 16.09 -6.43 7.39
C ARG A 66 17.27 -6.55 8.33
N TRP A 67 18.47 -6.57 7.76
CA TRP A 67 19.70 -6.53 8.54
C TRP A 67 20.01 -5.12 9.02
N VAL A 68 20.39 -5.00 10.29
CA VAL A 68 20.69 -3.73 10.97
C VAL A 68 22.00 -3.89 11.73
N ILE A 69 22.89 -2.92 11.60
CA ILE A 69 24.12 -2.79 12.38
C ILE A 69 23.82 -1.96 13.63
N ILE A 70 24.13 -2.49 14.80
CA ILE A 70 24.10 -1.82 16.09
C ILE A 70 25.50 -1.26 16.33
N CYS A 71 25.62 0.06 16.33
CA CYS A 71 26.87 0.78 16.53
C CYS A 71 27.26 0.84 18.02
N ARG A 72 28.51 1.21 18.31
CA ARG A 72 29.05 1.27 19.69
C ARG A 72 28.33 2.29 20.57
N ASP A 73 27.81 3.35 19.97
CA ASP A 73 27.01 4.40 20.62
C ASP A 73 25.54 3.99 20.84
N GLY A 74 25.15 2.78 20.43
CA GLY A 74 23.79 2.27 20.51
C GLY A 74 22.89 2.70 19.34
N SER A 75 23.41 3.51 18.40
CA SER A 75 22.68 3.86 17.19
C SER A 75 22.53 2.64 16.26
N ARG A 76 21.57 2.72 15.34
CA ARG A 76 21.22 1.63 14.43
C ARG A 76 21.30 2.11 13.00
N VAL A 77 21.99 1.35 12.15
CA VAL A 77 22.14 1.65 10.73
C VAL A 77 21.67 0.43 9.93
N TYR A 78 20.85 0.62 8.90
CA TYR A 78 20.48 -0.48 8.01
C TYR A 78 21.70 -0.97 7.23
N PHE A 79 21.91 -2.29 7.18
CA PHE A 79 23.10 -2.87 6.54
C PHE A 79 23.19 -2.48 5.06
N ALA A 80 22.08 -2.57 4.32
CA ALA A 80 21.99 -2.11 2.93
C ALA A 80 22.45 -0.65 2.72
N ARG A 81 22.19 0.24 3.70
CA ARG A 81 22.65 1.64 3.64
C ARG A 81 24.17 1.73 3.78
N ALA A 82 24.74 0.99 4.73
CA ALA A 82 26.18 0.95 4.93
C ALA A 82 26.92 0.40 3.70
N VAL A 83 26.37 -0.61 3.02
CA VAL A 83 26.94 -1.18 1.78
C VAL A 83 27.03 -0.11 0.69
N ILE A 84 25.95 0.62 0.45
CA ILE A 84 25.91 1.69 -0.55
C ILE A 84 26.81 2.88 -0.18
N GLU A 85 26.82 3.32 1.08
CA GLU A 85 27.72 4.38 1.54
C GLU A 85 29.19 4.01 1.35
N ALA A 86 29.55 2.75 1.62
CA ALA A 86 30.90 2.24 1.38
C ALA A 86 31.24 2.20 -0.12
N GLN A 87 30.31 1.79 -0.98
CA GLN A 87 30.49 1.76 -2.43
C GLN A 87 30.66 3.16 -3.03
N LEU A 88 29.88 4.14 -2.55
CA LEU A 88 29.94 5.53 -3.00
C LEU A 88 31.05 6.35 -2.34
N LYS A 89 31.68 5.82 -1.29
CA LYS A 89 32.71 6.50 -0.46
C LYS A 89 32.23 7.86 0.09
N ARG A 90 30.93 7.98 0.34
CA ARG A 90 30.29 9.15 0.98
C ARG A 90 29.06 8.71 1.77
N HIS A 91 28.64 9.54 2.71
CA HIS A 91 27.35 9.33 3.37
C HIS A 91 26.19 9.60 2.40
N LEU A 92 25.12 8.82 2.55
CA LEU A 92 23.87 9.10 1.87
C LEU A 92 23.14 10.21 2.62
N GLU A 93 22.42 11.03 1.88
CA GLU A 93 21.56 12.06 2.46
C GLU A 93 20.28 11.46 3.05
N SER A 94 19.56 12.25 3.84
CA SER A 94 18.31 11.80 4.48
C SER A 94 17.20 11.48 3.48
N TRP A 95 17.23 12.10 2.28
CA TRP A 95 16.28 11.88 1.19
C TRP A 95 16.71 10.80 0.18
N GLU A 96 17.95 10.30 0.27
CA GLU A 96 18.44 9.21 -0.57
C GLU A 96 18.10 7.87 0.07
N HIS A 97 17.30 7.08 -0.64
CA HIS A 97 16.81 5.78 -0.18
C HIS A 97 17.53 4.65 -0.93
N VAL A 98 17.83 3.56 -0.21
CA VAL A 98 18.39 2.35 -0.81
C VAL A 98 17.25 1.43 -1.25
N HIS A 99 17.26 1.06 -2.51
CA HIS A 99 16.32 0.15 -3.15
C HIS A 99 16.98 -1.22 -3.42
N HIS A 100 16.29 -2.30 -3.09
CA HIS A 100 16.63 -3.66 -3.50
C HIS A 100 16.00 -3.96 -4.86
N ILE A 101 16.80 -4.12 -5.92
CA ILE A 101 16.34 -4.29 -7.30
C ILE A 101 15.45 -5.55 -7.44
N ASN A 102 15.87 -6.66 -6.83
CA ASN A 102 15.09 -7.91 -6.80
C ASN A 102 13.96 -7.94 -5.76
N ARG A 103 13.74 -6.83 -5.03
CA ARG A 103 12.72 -6.68 -3.97
C ARG A 103 12.89 -7.62 -2.77
N ASN A 104 14.00 -8.36 -2.68
CA ASN A 104 14.34 -9.18 -1.53
C ASN A 104 15.14 -8.34 -0.53
N THR A 105 14.54 -7.99 0.61
CA THR A 105 15.18 -7.14 1.63
C THR A 105 16.28 -7.82 2.44
N LEU A 106 16.56 -9.10 2.17
CA LEU A 106 17.64 -9.88 2.77
C LEU A 106 18.87 -9.99 1.85
N ASP A 107 18.73 -9.60 0.58
CA ASP A 107 19.81 -9.67 -0.41
C ASP A 107 20.51 -8.30 -0.52
N ASP A 108 21.47 -8.07 0.38
CA ASP A 108 22.23 -6.82 0.44
C ASP A 108 23.49 -6.83 -0.44
N ASN A 109 23.51 -7.65 -1.52
CA ASN A 109 24.59 -7.61 -2.51
C ASN A 109 24.67 -6.21 -3.17
N PRO A 110 25.84 -5.56 -3.24
CA PRO A 110 26.00 -4.26 -3.89
C PRO A 110 25.36 -4.14 -5.28
N GLU A 111 25.39 -5.20 -6.09
CA GLU A 111 24.77 -5.21 -7.42
C GLU A 111 23.23 -5.19 -7.37
N ASN A 112 22.65 -5.67 -6.29
CA ASN A 112 21.22 -5.67 -6.04
C ASN A 112 20.74 -4.39 -5.33
N LEU A 113 21.66 -3.52 -4.91
CA LEU A 113 21.34 -2.29 -4.18
C LEU A 113 21.51 -1.08 -5.09
N ARG A 114 20.58 -0.13 -5.00
CA ARG A 114 20.69 1.16 -5.69
C ARG A 114 20.27 2.30 -4.79
N ALA A 115 21.11 3.33 -4.68
CA ALA A 115 20.72 4.62 -4.13
C ALA A 115 19.85 5.37 -5.14
N MET A 116 18.72 5.88 -4.69
CA MET A 116 17.83 6.70 -5.51
C MET A 116 17.08 7.71 -4.66
N GLU A 117 16.55 8.76 -5.29
CA GLU A 117 15.73 9.75 -4.61
C GLU A 117 14.46 9.10 -4.04
N CYS A 118 14.00 9.53 -2.86
CA CYS A 118 12.78 9.01 -2.22
C CYS A 118 11.58 8.92 -3.18
N ARG A 119 11.44 9.88 -4.12
CA ARG A 119 10.37 9.88 -5.12
C ARG A 119 10.53 8.76 -6.16
N GLU A 120 11.74 8.52 -6.65
CA GLU A 120 12.07 7.42 -7.57
C GLU A 120 11.95 6.06 -6.86
N HIS A 121 12.41 5.97 -5.62
CA HIS A 121 12.28 4.80 -4.75
C HIS A 121 10.81 4.40 -4.54
N HIS A 122 9.93 5.36 -4.27
CA HIS A 122 8.51 5.06 -4.18
C HIS A 122 7.92 4.62 -5.53
N ARG A 123 8.43 5.12 -6.66
CA ARG A 123 8.02 4.67 -8.01
C ARG A 123 8.46 3.24 -8.33
N SER A 124 9.63 2.82 -7.88
CA SER A 124 10.16 1.46 -8.14
C SER A 124 9.50 0.38 -7.27
N HIS A 125 9.06 0.73 -6.05
CA HIS A 125 8.22 -0.14 -5.20
C HIS A 125 6.76 -0.21 -5.64
N ILE A 126 6.38 0.46 -6.73
CA ILE A 126 5.04 0.25 -7.24
C ILE A 126 4.97 -1.20 -7.73
N ARG A 127 4.27 -2.01 -6.94
CA ARG A 127 4.13 -3.45 -7.07
C ARG A 127 3.62 -3.90 -8.44
N TYR A 128 3.10 -2.95 -9.22
CA TYR A 128 2.40 -3.13 -10.47
C TYR A 128 3.03 -2.22 -11.54
N THR A 129 3.52 -2.80 -12.63
CA THR A 129 3.90 -2.04 -13.82
C THR A 129 2.64 -1.63 -14.59
N ASP A 130 2.74 -0.64 -15.47
CA ASP A 130 1.56 -0.21 -16.24
C ASP A 130 1.10 -1.32 -17.19
N GLU A 131 2.03 -2.12 -17.73
CA GLU A 131 1.74 -3.30 -18.56
C GLU A 131 0.98 -4.37 -17.76
N PHE A 132 1.39 -4.63 -16.52
CA PHE A 132 0.70 -5.58 -15.64
C PHE A 132 -0.73 -5.12 -15.32
N LEU A 133 -0.90 -3.83 -15.03
CA LEU A 133 -2.23 -3.26 -14.77
C LEU A 133 -3.12 -3.39 -16.00
N ILE A 134 -2.60 -3.06 -17.17
CA ILE A 134 -3.34 -3.19 -18.43
C ILE A 134 -3.69 -4.65 -18.73
N SER A 135 -2.76 -5.60 -18.53
CA SER A 135 -3.02 -7.01 -18.80
C SER A 135 -4.10 -7.57 -17.88
N LYS A 136 -4.03 -7.29 -16.58
CA LYS A 136 -5.04 -7.72 -15.60
C LYS A 136 -6.39 -7.06 -15.83
N PHE A 137 -6.40 -5.80 -16.23
CA PHE A 137 -7.64 -5.11 -16.58
C PHE A 137 -8.32 -5.72 -17.81
N ARG A 138 -7.54 -6.08 -18.84
CA ARG A 138 -8.02 -6.81 -20.03
C ARG A 138 -8.58 -8.18 -19.67
N GLU A 139 -7.86 -8.98 -18.88
CA GLU A 139 -8.31 -10.28 -18.41
C GLU A 139 -9.67 -10.17 -17.68
N LEU A 140 -9.81 -9.18 -16.80
CA LEU A 140 -11.06 -8.96 -16.08
C LEU A 140 -12.19 -8.52 -17.04
N ALA A 141 -11.91 -7.66 -18.01
CA ALA A 141 -12.91 -7.22 -18.99
C ALA A 141 -13.47 -8.39 -19.81
N LEU A 142 -12.58 -9.28 -20.27
CA LEU A 142 -12.95 -10.48 -21.02
C LEU A 142 -13.79 -11.45 -20.17
N SER A 143 -13.40 -11.67 -18.91
CA SER A 143 -14.15 -12.58 -18.03
C SER A 143 -15.54 -12.06 -17.66
N LEU A 144 -15.72 -10.74 -17.58
CA LEU A 144 -17.02 -10.13 -17.32
C LEU A 144 -17.86 -9.93 -18.59
N ASN A 145 -17.26 -10.08 -19.77
CA ASN A 145 -17.83 -9.69 -21.06
C ASN A 145 -18.39 -8.25 -21.06
N ARG A 146 -17.73 -7.36 -20.31
CA ARG A 146 -18.02 -5.92 -20.16
C ARG A 146 -16.84 -5.22 -19.51
N LEU A 147 -16.77 -3.89 -19.62
CA LEU A 147 -15.75 -3.11 -18.94
C LEU A 147 -15.82 -3.27 -17.39
N PRO A 148 -14.67 -3.51 -16.72
CA PRO A 148 -14.61 -3.57 -15.26
C PRO A 148 -14.93 -2.23 -14.62
N ARG A 149 -15.80 -2.24 -13.60
CA ARG A 149 -16.03 -1.08 -12.72
C ARG A 149 -15.07 -1.14 -11.55
N GLY A 150 -14.90 -0.02 -10.84
CA GLY A 150 -14.08 0.02 -9.63
C GLY A 150 -14.42 -1.09 -8.62
N LYS A 151 -15.71 -1.34 -8.40
CA LYS A 151 -16.17 -2.46 -7.54
C LYS A 151 -15.76 -3.84 -8.06
N ASP A 152 -15.80 -4.04 -9.37
CA ASP A 152 -15.45 -5.34 -9.96
C ASP A 152 -13.93 -5.61 -9.80
N ILE A 153 -13.12 -4.55 -9.81
CA ILE A 153 -11.67 -4.61 -9.56
C ILE A 153 -11.39 -4.88 -8.08
N ASP A 154 -12.05 -4.15 -7.18
CA ASP A 154 -11.81 -4.22 -5.74
C ASP A 154 -12.24 -5.55 -5.11
N ILE A 155 -13.10 -6.33 -5.78
CA ILE A 155 -13.50 -7.67 -5.35
C ILE A 155 -12.40 -8.71 -5.62
N GLN A 156 -11.54 -8.48 -6.62
CA GLN A 156 -10.57 -9.47 -7.06
C GLN A 156 -9.34 -9.47 -6.16
N ALA A 157 -9.08 -10.60 -5.48
CA ALA A 157 -7.94 -10.74 -4.56
C ALA A 157 -6.57 -10.66 -5.26
N ASP A 158 -6.50 -11.04 -6.54
CA ASP A 158 -5.29 -10.99 -7.37
C ASP A 158 -5.13 -9.67 -8.13
N MET A 159 -5.91 -8.64 -7.76
CA MET A 159 -5.87 -7.32 -8.37
C MET A 159 -5.54 -6.21 -7.38
N PRO A 160 -4.85 -5.15 -7.84
CA PRO A 160 -4.74 -3.93 -7.06
C PRO A 160 -6.09 -3.23 -6.92
N TYR A 161 -6.23 -2.44 -5.87
CA TYR A 161 -7.38 -1.55 -5.69
C TYR A 161 -7.60 -0.65 -6.91
N SER A 162 -8.86 -0.44 -7.27
CA SER A 162 -9.35 0.41 -8.34
C SER A 162 -8.77 1.82 -8.31
N LYS A 163 -8.46 2.34 -7.11
CA LYS A 163 -7.82 3.64 -6.93
C LYS A 163 -6.43 3.73 -7.55
N LEU A 164 -5.70 2.61 -7.64
CA LEU A 164 -4.38 2.58 -8.28
C LEU A 164 -4.46 2.91 -9.77
N TYR A 165 -5.49 2.43 -10.47
CA TYR A 165 -5.69 2.75 -11.89
C TYR A 165 -5.90 4.25 -12.11
N ASN A 166 -6.67 4.92 -11.24
CA ASN A 166 -6.82 6.39 -11.34
C ASN A 166 -5.50 7.13 -11.07
N VAL A 167 -4.68 6.64 -10.14
CA VAL A 167 -3.36 7.24 -9.85
C VAL A 167 -2.39 7.07 -11.02
N ARG A 168 -2.45 5.93 -11.72
CA ARG A 168 -1.53 5.61 -12.82
C ARG A 168 -1.95 6.20 -14.16
N PHE A 169 -3.21 6.06 -14.53
CA PHE A 169 -3.72 6.43 -15.84
C PHE A 169 -4.48 7.76 -15.84
N GLY A 170 -4.76 8.35 -14.67
CA GLY A 170 -5.54 9.57 -14.50
C GLY A 170 -7.02 9.28 -14.23
N SER A 171 -7.59 8.37 -15.02
CA SER A 171 -8.94 7.84 -14.79
C SER A 171 -9.05 6.36 -15.16
N LEU A 172 -10.13 5.73 -14.71
CA LEU A 172 -10.45 4.37 -15.14
C LEU A 172 -10.79 4.29 -16.64
N TYR A 173 -11.23 5.39 -17.26
CA TYR A 173 -11.43 5.46 -18.71
C TYR A 173 -10.10 5.50 -19.47
N ASP A 174 -9.13 6.25 -18.97
CA ASP A 174 -7.78 6.27 -19.57
C ASP A 174 -7.11 4.89 -19.48
N ALA A 175 -7.43 4.11 -18.45
CA ALA A 175 -7.02 2.70 -18.36
C ALA A 175 -7.71 1.82 -19.42
N VAL A 176 -8.95 2.11 -19.82
CA VAL A 176 -9.66 1.43 -20.92
C VAL A 176 -8.99 1.75 -22.26
N VAL A 177 -8.65 3.03 -22.49
CA VAL A 177 -7.91 3.51 -23.67
C VAL A 177 -6.53 2.84 -23.75
N ALA A 178 -5.77 2.84 -22.65
CA ALA A 178 -4.47 2.17 -22.58
C ALA A 178 -4.58 0.65 -22.78
N ALA A 179 -5.71 0.06 -22.38
CA ALA A 179 -6.04 -1.33 -22.63
C ALA A 179 -6.58 -1.61 -24.03
N GLY A 180 -6.81 -0.62 -24.90
CA GLY A 180 -7.36 -0.83 -26.23
C GLY A 180 -8.74 -1.50 -26.20
N LEU A 181 -9.53 -1.21 -25.16
CA LEU A 181 -10.87 -1.77 -24.94
C LEU A 181 -11.98 -0.77 -25.31
N GLU A 182 -11.68 0.21 -26.15
CA GLU A 182 -12.59 1.30 -26.52
C GLU A 182 -13.84 0.80 -27.23
N GLU A 183 -13.73 -0.29 -27.98
CA GLU A 183 -14.84 -0.95 -28.69
C GLU A 183 -15.81 -1.67 -27.74
N MET A 184 -15.40 -1.96 -26.51
CA MET A 184 -16.32 -2.47 -25.49
C MET A 184 -17.17 -1.30 -24.99
N GLU A 185 -18.29 -1.05 -25.69
CA GLU A 185 -19.29 -0.01 -25.43
C GLU A 185 -19.34 0.45 -23.94
N PRO A 186 -18.73 1.59 -23.62
CA PRO A 186 -18.65 2.10 -22.26
C PRO A 186 -19.98 2.73 -21.84
N LYS A 187 -21.01 1.90 -21.59
CA LYS A 187 -22.33 2.35 -21.11
C LYS A 187 -22.29 3.24 -19.86
N TYR A 188 -21.17 3.27 -19.13
CA TYR A 188 -21.05 3.94 -17.83
C TYR A 188 -20.08 5.13 -17.81
N PHE A 189 -19.17 5.28 -18.78
CA PHE A 189 -18.15 6.34 -18.73
C PHE A 189 -18.65 7.67 -19.31
N ASN A 190 -19.61 7.62 -20.24
CA ASN A 190 -20.14 8.80 -20.94
C ASN A 190 -21.43 9.37 -20.35
N ARG A 191 -21.82 8.97 -19.12
CA ARG A 191 -23.01 9.55 -18.49
C ARG A 191 -22.78 11.03 -18.18
N LEU A 192 -23.72 11.89 -18.59
CA LEU A 192 -23.64 13.34 -18.42
C LEU A 192 -23.28 13.74 -16.98
N LYS A 193 -22.21 14.52 -16.83
CA LYS A 193 -21.81 15.11 -15.54
C LYS A 193 -22.83 16.17 -15.13
N THR A 194 -23.38 16.01 -13.93
CA THR A 194 -24.52 16.79 -13.42
C THR A 194 -24.15 17.98 -12.55
N THR A 195 -22.85 18.19 -12.31
CA THR A 195 -22.34 19.19 -11.36
C THR A 195 -22.64 20.64 -11.75
N ALA A 196 -23.10 20.91 -12.99
CA ALA A 196 -23.44 22.25 -13.47
C ALA A 196 -24.88 22.41 -14.00
N LYS A 197 -25.77 21.43 -13.83
CA LYS A 197 -27.12 21.48 -14.40
C LYS A 197 -28.14 22.03 -13.40
N SER A 198 -29.04 22.91 -13.87
CA SER A 198 -30.12 23.49 -13.07
C SER A 198 -31.18 22.44 -12.75
N ASN A 199 -31.95 22.67 -11.69
CA ASN A 199 -33.06 21.79 -11.32
C ASN A 199 -34.15 21.77 -12.41
N GLU A 200 -34.40 22.90 -13.06
CA GLU A 200 -35.33 23.00 -14.19
C GLU A 200 -34.90 22.14 -15.38
N TRP A 201 -33.60 22.16 -15.72
CA TRP A 201 -33.07 21.34 -16.79
C TRP A 201 -33.28 19.85 -16.50
N LEU A 202 -33.05 19.41 -15.25
CA LEU A 202 -33.30 18.02 -14.85
C LEU A 202 -34.77 17.63 -15.01
N LEU A 203 -35.69 18.47 -14.55
CA LEU A 203 -37.13 18.21 -14.69
C LEU A 203 -37.55 18.16 -16.16
N GLN A 204 -36.97 19.02 -17.01
CA GLN A 204 -37.21 19.04 -18.44
C GLN A 204 -36.75 17.72 -19.12
N GLN A 205 -35.59 17.18 -18.76
CA GLN A 205 -35.11 15.90 -19.31
C GLN A 205 -36.05 14.73 -18.98
N ILE A 206 -36.67 14.74 -17.79
CA ILE A 206 -37.65 13.72 -17.41
C ILE A 206 -38.96 13.87 -18.19
N ARG A 207 -39.39 15.10 -18.50
CA ARG A 207 -40.56 15.34 -19.36
C ARG A 207 -40.33 14.80 -20.76
N GLU A 208 -39.22 15.17 -21.38
CA GLU A 208 -38.84 14.72 -22.72
C GLU A 208 -38.72 13.21 -22.80
N LEU A 209 -38.12 12.58 -21.78
CA LEU A 209 -38.09 11.12 -21.68
C LEU A 209 -39.51 10.53 -21.60
N SER A 210 -40.37 11.09 -20.75
CA SER A 210 -41.75 10.62 -20.56
C SER A 210 -42.58 10.74 -21.84
N GLU A 211 -42.40 11.80 -22.60
CA GLU A 211 -43.05 12.02 -23.91
C GLU A 211 -42.56 10.99 -24.92
N ARG A 212 -41.23 10.76 -24.98
CA ARG A 212 -40.62 9.79 -25.90
C ARG A 212 -41.06 8.35 -25.64
N ILE A 213 -41.13 7.93 -24.39
CA ILE A 213 -41.53 6.55 -24.03
C ILE A 213 -43.05 6.39 -23.88
N GLY A 214 -43.83 7.48 -23.95
CA GLY A 214 -45.28 7.48 -23.82
C GLY A 214 -45.83 7.04 -22.45
N ARG A 215 -44.97 7.01 -21.42
CA ARG A 215 -45.31 6.61 -20.04
C ARG A 215 -44.38 7.28 -19.03
N LEU A 216 -44.73 7.23 -17.76
CA LEU A 216 -43.81 7.65 -16.71
C LEU A 216 -42.54 6.77 -16.74
N PRO A 217 -41.34 7.39 -16.78
CA PRO A 217 -40.10 6.63 -16.71
C PRO A 217 -40.02 5.81 -15.42
N SER A 218 -39.45 4.62 -15.49
CA SER A 218 -39.02 3.88 -14.30
C SER A 218 -37.56 4.21 -14.00
N LYS A 219 -37.08 3.78 -12.83
CA LYS A 219 -35.65 3.85 -12.49
C LYS A 219 -34.78 3.22 -13.59
N LYS A 220 -35.23 2.09 -14.15
CA LYS A 220 -34.51 1.39 -15.19
C LYS A 220 -34.48 2.19 -16.49
N ASP A 221 -35.60 2.77 -16.90
CA ASP A 221 -35.66 3.59 -18.11
C ASP A 221 -34.76 4.82 -18.02
N ILE A 222 -34.68 5.44 -16.84
CA ILE A 222 -33.78 6.58 -16.62
C ILE A 222 -32.31 6.16 -16.65
N ASP A 223 -32.00 5.00 -16.06
CA ASP A 223 -30.62 4.53 -15.99
C ASP A 223 -30.13 3.87 -17.30
N ASP A 224 -31.02 3.42 -18.18
CA ASP A 224 -30.70 2.89 -19.50
C ASP A 224 -30.40 4.01 -20.52
N GLU A 225 -30.85 5.24 -20.25
CA GLU A 225 -30.65 6.41 -21.11
C GLU A 225 -29.37 7.18 -20.72
N LEU A 226 -28.45 7.31 -21.68
CA LEU A 226 -27.11 7.87 -21.44
C LEU A 226 -27.10 9.41 -21.50
N ASP A 227 -28.01 9.98 -22.29
CA ASP A 227 -28.12 11.42 -22.54
C ASP A 227 -28.83 12.18 -21.41
N ILE A 228 -29.21 11.47 -20.35
CA ILE A 228 -29.81 12.06 -19.16
C ILE A 228 -29.07 11.63 -17.88
N PRO A 229 -29.19 12.42 -16.81
CA PRO A 229 -28.64 12.05 -15.51
C PRO A 229 -29.20 10.75 -14.95
N SER A 230 -28.40 10.07 -14.12
CA SER A 230 -28.87 8.87 -13.42
C SER A 230 -30.04 9.15 -12.49
N TYR A 231 -30.81 8.10 -12.23
CA TYR A 231 -31.86 8.10 -11.20
C TYR A 231 -31.35 8.69 -9.87
N GLY A 232 -30.11 8.35 -9.48
CA GLY A 232 -29.51 8.84 -8.25
C GLY A 232 -29.34 10.37 -8.18
N THR A 233 -29.30 11.06 -9.33
CA THR A 233 -29.30 12.53 -9.39
C THR A 233 -30.66 13.09 -8.96
N TYR A 234 -31.74 12.52 -9.49
CA TYR A 234 -33.11 12.92 -9.17
C TYR A 234 -33.48 12.58 -7.72
N GLU A 235 -33.03 11.42 -7.23
CA GLU A 235 -33.20 11.03 -5.84
C GLU A 235 -32.57 12.03 -4.86
N LYS A 236 -31.32 12.45 -5.12
CA LYS A 236 -30.61 13.40 -4.26
C LYS A 236 -31.19 14.81 -4.31
N ARG A 237 -31.63 15.28 -5.49
CA ARG A 237 -32.09 16.66 -5.66
C ARG A 237 -33.56 16.88 -5.36
N PHE A 238 -34.39 15.88 -5.62
CA PHE A 238 -35.85 15.98 -5.52
C PHE A 238 -36.45 14.99 -4.52
N GLY A 239 -35.66 14.13 -3.87
CA GLY A 239 -36.18 13.17 -2.88
C GLY A 239 -36.93 11.98 -3.50
N GLY A 240 -36.66 11.67 -4.78
CA GLY A 240 -37.19 10.49 -5.48
C GLY A 240 -38.12 10.82 -6.65
N LEU A 241 -38.50 9.78 -7.41
CA LEU A 241 -39.22 9.94 -8.68
C LEU A 241 -40.64 10.48 -8.52
N LYS A 242 -41.36 10.09 -7.47
CA LYS A 242 -42.72 10.59 -7.23
C LYS A 242 -42.74 12.12 -7.12
N ASN A 243 -41.78 12.69 -6.40
CA ASN A 243 -41.65 14.14 -6.26
C ASN A 243 -41.08 14.78 -7.53
N THR A 244 -40.13 14.10 -8.19
CA THR A 244 -39.61 14.54 -9.49
C THR A 244 -40.74 14.70 -10.51
N TYR A 245 -41.67 13.75 -10.60
CA TYR A 245 -42.82 13.82 -11.50
C TYR A 245 -43.81 14.91 -11.11
N ALA A 246 -44.08 15.09 -9.82
CA ALA A 246 -44.92 16.18 -9.34
C ALA A 246 -44.34 17.55 -9.72
N LEU A 247 -43.03 17.77 -9.51
CA LEU A 247 -42.33 19.00 -9.89
C LEU A 247 -42.23 19.16 -11.41
N ALA A 248 -42.11 18.06 -12.15
CA ALA A 248 -42.15 18.05 -13.59
C ALA A 248 -43.58 18.21 -14.16
N GLY A 249 -44.63 18.26 -13.34
CA GLY A 249 -46.01 18.36 -13.83
C GLY A 249 -46.49 17.12 -14.59
N LEU A 250 -45.86 15.97 -14.38
CA LEU A 250 -46.26 14.69 -14.96
C LEU A 250 -47.25 13.99 -14.01
N THR A 251 -48.44 13.68 -14.51
CA THR A 251 -49.48 13.00 -13.73
C THR A 251 -49.44 11.49 -13.95
N PHE A 252 -49.70 10.74 -12.89
CA PHE A 252 -49.96 9.31 -12.99
C PHE A 252 -51.27 9.13 -13.77
N LYS A 253 -51.22 8.63 -15.01
CA LYS A 253 -52.38 7.89 -15.51
C LYS A 253 -52.45 6.63 -14.65
N GLU A 254 -53.43 6.60 -13.74
CA GLU A 254 -53.79 5.36 -13.07
C GLU A 254 -53.91 4.28 -14.13
N ARG A 255 -53.25 3.13 -13.92
CA ARG A 255 -53.42 1.99 -14.81
C ARG A 255 -54.91 1.69 -14.83
N GLY A 256 -55.56 1.93 -15.97
CA GLY A 256 -56.90 1.44 -16.22
C GLY A 256 -56.91 -0.04 -15.87
N GLY A 257 -57.77 -0.39 -14.91
CA GLY A 257 -58.19 -1.77 -14.76
C GLY A 257 -58.72 -2.23 -16.11
N LEU A 258 -58.22 -3.37 -16.59
CA LEU A 258 -58.94 -4.10 -17.63
C LEU A 258 -60.34 -4.43 -17.09
N PRO A 259 -61.41 -4.31 -17.89
CA PRO A 259 -62.61 -5.12 -17.67
C PRO A 259 -62.29 -6.61 -17.81
#